data_AF-A0A7S2UVW0-F1
#
_entry.id   AF-A0A7S2UVW0-F1
#
_cell.length_a   1.000
_cell.length_b   1.000
_cell.length_c   1.000
_cell.angle_alpha   90.00
_cell.angle_beta   90.00
_cell.angle_gamma   90.00
#
_symmetry.space_group_name_H-M   'P 1'
#
loop_
_entity.id
_entity.type
_entity.pdbx_description
1 polymer ?
#
loop_
_entity_poly.entity_id
_entity_poly.type
_entity_poly.pdbx_seq_one_letter_code
_entity_poly.pdbx_strand_id
1 'polypeptide(L)'
;DPPPYLVTVFFGANDAAESKNSQSVVPLEEYELNLRKIVAYVRALGPSVALILITPPPVNEEKLEAHKKSQGKVLDRWDRHTSKYAAAVRRVGKDMDVSVVDLYRALGGGFSGE
;
A
#
# COMPACT_ATOMS: atom_id res chain seq x y z
N ASP A 1 17.58 18.62 12.46
CA ASP A 1 16.32 18.37 13.17
C ASP A 1 16.38 17.05 13.94
N PRO A 2 15.73 16.96 15.11
CA PRO A 2 15.64 15.69 15.84
C PRO A 2 14.83 14.66 15.03
N PRO A 3 15.11 13.35 15.18
CA PRO A 3 14.34 12.31 14.50
C PRO A 3 12.88 12.29 15.00
N PRO A 4 11.93 11.85 14.16
CA PRO A 4 10.53 11.73 14.56
C PRO A 4 10.35 10.63 15.62
N TYR A 5 9.33 10.77 16.47
CA TYR A 5 8.97 9.71 17.43
C TYR A 5 8.23 8.53 16.79
N LEU A 6 7.45 8.78 15.74
CA LEU A 6 6.67 7.78 15.01
C LEU A 6 6.67 8.10 13.52
N VAL A 7 6.91 7.08 12.71
CA VAL A 7 6.71 7.11 11.26
C VAL A 7 5.60 6.14 10.90
N THR A 8 4.69 6.59 10.04
CA THR A 8 3.71 5.70 9.40
C THR A 8 4.00 5.67 7.91
N VAL A 9 3.94 4.48 7.31
CA VAL A 9 4.12 4.30 5.87
C VAL A 9 2.82 3.76 5.29
N PHE A 10 2.19 4.57 4.44
CA PHE A 10 0.88 4.29 3.88
C PHE A 10 0.88 4.45 2.35
N PHE A 11 1.62 3.58 1.68
CA PHE A 11 1.75 3.51 0.21
C PHE A 11 1.09 2.25 -0.35
N GLY A 12 0.94 2.17 -1.68
CA GLY A 12 0.39 1.00 -2.38
C GLY A 12 -0.86 1.30 -3.22
N ALA A 13 -1.59 2.38 -2.95
CA ALA A 13 -2.83 2.68 -3.68
C ALA A 13 -2.59 3.16 -5.13
N ASN A 14 -1.45 3.81 -5.39
CA ASN A 14 -1.04 4.21 -6.74
C ASN A 14 -0.26 3.10 -7.44
N ASP A 15 0.61 2.45 -6.67
CA ASP A 15 1.44 1.33 -7.09
C ASP A 15 0.59 0.18 -7.68
N ALA A 16 -0.56 -0.09 -7.06
CA ALA A 16 -1.53 -1.12 -7.46
C ALA A 16 -2.42 -0.77 -8.67
N ALA A 17 -2.22 0.38 -9.33
CA ALA A 17 -2.95 0.67 -10.57
C ALA A 17 -2.49 -0.28 -11.72
N GLU A 18 -3.24 -0.31 -12.83
CA GLU A 18 -2.87 -1.10 -14.02
C GLU A 18 -2.03 -0.27 -15.00
N SER A 19 -0.92 -0.88 -15.46
CA SER A 19 0.19 -0.21 -16.14
C SER A 19 -0.17 0.48 -17.46
N LYS A 20 -1.23 0.04 -18.14
CA LYS A 20 -1.62 0.64 -19.43
C LYS A 20 -2.24 2.04 -19.28
N ASN A 21 -2.76 2.37 -18.10
CA ASN A 21 -3.55 3.59 -17.88
C ASN A 21 -2.97 4.50 -16.78
N SER A 22 -1.88 4.12 -16.10
CA SER A 22 -1.33 4.87 -14.97
C SER A 22 0.19 4.97 -15.03
N GLN A 23 0.71 6.20 -14.90
CA GLN A 23 2.15 6.50 -14.89
C GLN A 23 2.81 6.15 -13.54
N SER A 24 2.03 5.83 -12.51
CA SER A 24 2.50 5.64 -11.13
C SER A 24 2.48 4.18 -10.68
N VAL A 25 2.41 3.24 -11.62
CA VAL A 25 2.40 1.80 -11.32
C VAL A 25 3.79 1.34 -10.95
N VAL A 26 3.88 0.59 -9.85
CA VAL A 26 5.10 -0.06 -9.40
C VAL A 26 4.79 -1.56 -9.34
N PRO A 27 5.53 -2.43 -10.07
CA PRO A 27 5.33 -3.88 -10.01
C PRO A 27 5.41 -4.41 -8.57
N LEU A 28 4.66 -5.47 -8.26
CA LEU A 28 4.52 -5.97 -6.89
C LEU A 28 5.86 -6.32 -6.24
N GLU A 29 6.77 -6.93 -7.00
CA GLU A 29 8.12 -7.29 -6.54
C GLU A 29 8.95 -6.05 -6.19
N GLU A 30 8.87 -5.01 -7.02
CA GLU A 30 9.56 -3.74 -6.78
C GLU A 30 8.95 -2.99 -5.59
N TYR A 31 7.63 -3.01 -5.45
CA TYR A 31 6.92 -2.44 -4.32
C TYR A 31 7.35 -3.08 -2.99
N GLU A 32 7.41 -4.41 -2.91
CA GLU A 32 7.92 -5.12 -1.73
C GLU A 32 9.36 -4.71 -1.41
N LEU A 33 10.23 -4.63 -2.42
CA LEU A 33 11.62 -4.20 -2.24
C LEU A 33 11.70 -2.75 -1.73
N ASN A 34 10.88 -1.86 -2.27
CA ASN A 34 10.83 -0.46 -1.87
C ASN A 34 10.33 -0.30 -0.42
N LEU A 35 9.30 -1.05 0.00
CA LEU A 35 8.87 -1.08 1.39
C LEU A 35 10.00 -1.52 2.33
N ARG A 36 10.75 -2.58 1.97
CA ARG A 36 11.89 -3.05 2.77
C ARG A 36 12.97 -1.99 2.91
N LYS A 37 13.29 -1.27 1.82
CA LYS A 37 14.23 -0.13 1.83
C LYS A 37 13.75 0.99 2.75
N ILE A 38 12.46 1.34 2.70
CA ILE A 38 11.87 2.37 3.57
C ILE A 38 11.97 1.95 5.05
N VAL A 39 11.61 0.71 5.38
CA VAL A 39 11.73 0.18 6.75
C VAL A 39 13.16 0.26 7.25
N ALA A 40 14.12 -0.19 6.43
CA ALA A 40 15.55 -0.15 6.79
C ALA A 40 16.04 1.29 7.01
N TYR A 41 15.62 2.23 6.15
CA TYR A 41 15.96 3.63 6.30
C TYR A 41 15.41 4.23 7.60
N VAL A 42 14.14 4.00 7.93
CA VAL A 42 13.52 4.53 9.16
C VAL A 42 14.21 3.95 10.40
N ARG A 43 14.55 2.66 10.41
CA ARG A 43 15.30 2.05 11.52
C ARG A 43 16.68 2.67 11.73
N ALA A 44 17.33 3.11 10.66
CA ALA A 44 18.63 3.77 10.74
C ALA A 44 18.55 5.18 11.35
N LEU A 45 17.35 5.79 11.46
CA LEU A 45 17.16 7.08 12.13
C LEU A 45 17.32 6.99 13.65
N GLY A 46 17.14 5.80 14.22
CA GLY A 46 17.39 5.54 15.63
C GLY A 46 16.42 4.53 16.26
N PRO A 47 16.82 3.85 17.35
CA PRO A 47 16.03 2.80 17.98
C PRO A 47 14.76 3.30 18.67
N SER A 48 14.66 4.60 18.95
CA SER A 48 13.48 5.23 19.56
C SER A 48 12.39 5.60 18.55
N VAL A 49 12.66 5.46 17.25
CA VAL A 49 11.69 5.80 16.19
C VAL A 49 10.74 4.63 15.99
N ALA A 50 9.49 4.78 16.43
CA ALA A 50 8.46 3.79 16.16
C ALA A 50 8.10 3.81 14.65
N LEU A 51 7.79 2.63 14.09
CA LEU A 51 7.38 2.48 12.70
C LEU A 51 6.14 1.59 12.61
N ILE A 52 5.15 2.05 11.84
CA ILE A 52 3.94 1.30 11.51
C ILE A 52 3.73 1.32 10.00
N LEU A 53 3.50 0.15 9.40
CA LEU A 53 3.04 0.06 8.01
C LEU A 53 1.50 0.03 7.97
N ILE A 54 0.92 0.62 6.95
CA ILE A 54 -0.54 0.64 6.73
C ILE A 54 -0.82 0.07 5.34
N THR A 55 -1.64 -0.96 5.27
CA THR A 55 -2.05 -1.54 3.97
C THR A 55 -2.87 -0.53 3.17
N PRO A 56 -2.76 -0.46 1.83
CA PRO A 56 -3.66 0.37 1.01
C PRO A 56 -5.14 -0.01 1.26
N PRO A 57 -6.07 0.94 1.26
CA PRO A 57 -7.50 0.66 1.46
C PRO A 57 -8.08 -0.07 0.24
N PRO A 58 -9.21 -0.79 0.39
CA PRO A 58 -9.86 -1.44 -0.73
C PRO A 58 -10.42 -0.41 -1.73
N VAL A 59 -10.58 -0.83 -2.98
CA VAL A 59 -11.10 0.02 -4.06
C VAL A 59 -12.59 -0.24 -4.25
N ASN A 60 -13.40 0.81 -4.12
CA ASN A 60 -14.78 0.77 -4.61
C ASN A 60 -14.78 1.08 -6.11
N GLU A 61 -14.77 0.03 -6.92
CA GLU A 61 -14.66 0.11 -8.39
C GLU A 61 -15.82 0.88 -9.02
N GLU A 62 -17.05 0.70 -8.54
CA GLU A 62 -18.25 1.39 -9.04
C GLU A 62 -18.15 2.91 -8.85
N LYS A 63 -17.83 3.35 -7.62
CA LYS A 63 -17.67 4.78 -7.30
C LYS A 63 -16.48 5.39 -8.03
N LEU A 64 -15.38 4.65 -8.13
CA LEU A 64 -14.18 5.10 -8.84
C LEU A 64 -14.46 5.24 -10.33
N GLU A 65 -15.15 4.28 -10.94
CA GLU A 65 -15.52 4.33 -12.35
C GLU A 65 -16.46 5.52 -12.64
N ALA A 66 -17.49 5.75 -11.82
CA ALA A 66 -18.36 6.91 -11.95
C ALA A 66 -17.58 8.23 -11.89
N HIS A 67 -16.65 8.35 -10.93
CA HIS A 67 -15.78 9.52 -10.81
C HIS A 67 -14.86 9.69 -12.03
N LYS A 68 -14.22 8.62 -12.50
CA LYS A 68 -13.36 8.65 -13.69
C LYS A 68 -14.13 9.03 -14.95
N LYS A 69 -15.33 8.47 -15.16
CA LYS A 69 -16.23 8.83 -16.26
C LYS A 69 -16.58 10.31 -16.25
N SER A 70 -16.87 10.91 -15.08
CA SER A 70 -17.11 12.35 -14.98
C SER A 70 -15.91 13.23 -15.35
N GLN A 71 -14.71 12.65 -15.38
CA GLN A 71 -13.46 13.30 -15.80
C GLN A 71 -13.02 12.92 -17.22
N GLY A 72 -13.83 12.15 -17.97
CA GLY A 72 -13.45 11.62 -19.28
C GLY A 72 -12.31 10.59 -19.23
N LYS A 73 -12.12 9.93 -18.09
CA LYS A 73 -11.07 8.92 -17.85
C LYS A 73 -11.69 7.53 -17.69
N VAL A 74 -10.87 6.52 -17.87
CA VAL A 74 -11.22 5.11 -17.64
C VAL A 74 -10.76 4.64 -16.26
N LEU A 75 -11.37 3.56 -15.77
CA LEU A 75 -10.94 2.88 -14.56
C LEU A 75 -9.51 2.34 -14.73
N ASP A 76 -8.67 2.55 -13.72
CA ASP A 76 -7.25 2.19 -13.72
C ASP A 76 -6.82 1.46 -12.45
N ARG A 77 -7.77 1.14 -11.55
CA ARG A 77 -7.52 0.45 -10.28
C ARG A 77 -8.62 -0.57 -10.04
N TRP A 78 -8.22 -1.73 -9.53
CA TRP A 78 -9.11 -2.84 -9.20
C TRP A 78 -8.75 -3.37 -7.82
N ASP A 79 -9.76 -3.72 -7.04
CA ASP A 79 -9.59 -4.20 -5.67
C ASP A 79 -8.78 -5.50 -5.62
N ARG A 80 -9.00 -6.39 -6.61
CA ARG A 80 -8.22 -7.63 -6.80
C ARG A 80 -6.72 -7.40 -6.96
N HIS A 81 -6.32 -6.20 -7.40
CA HIS A 81 -4.91 -5.85 -7.53
C HIS A 81 -4.42 -5.26 -6.21
N THR A 82 -5.16 -4.30 -5.64
CA THR A 82 -4.87 -3.71 -4.33
C THR A 82 -4.73 -4.75 -3.21
N SER A 83 -5.50 -5.84 -3.24
CA SER A 83 -5.40 -6.94 -2.28
C SER A 83 -4.00 -7.58 -2.23
N LYS A 84 -3.31 -7.67 -3.38
CA LYS A 84 -1.94 -8.18 -3.48
C LYS A 84 -0.94 -7.24 -2.81
N TYR A 85 -1.12 -5.93 -2.98
CA TYR A 85 -0.26 -4.92 -2.35
C TYR A 85 -0.52 -4.85 -0.83
N ALA A 86 -1.77 -5.03 -0.39
CA ALA A 86 -2.08 -5.20 1.03
C ALA A 86 -1.44 -6.49 1.61
N ALA A 87 -1.42 -7.60 0.86
CA ALA A 87 -0.68 -8.80 1.24
C ALA A 87 0.83 -8.55 1.34
N ALA A 88 1.43 -7.83 0.38
CA ALA A 88 2.82 -7.43 0.41
C ALA A 88 3.19 -6.60 1.66
N VAL A 89 2.38 -5.60 2.03
CA VAL A 89 2.62 -4.82 3.27
C VAL A 89 2.63 -5.72 4.51
N ARG A 90 1.67 -6.66 4.61
CA ARG A 90 1.60 -7.61 5.73
C ARG A 90 2.78 -8.57 5.76
N ARG A 91 3.21 -9.05 4.59
CA ARG A 91 4.40 -9.90 4.43
C ARG A 91 5.65 -9.17 4.89
N VAL A 92 5.90 -7.96 4.39
CA VAL A 92 7.04 -7.13 4.80
C VAL A 92 6.99 -6.82 6.29
N GLY A 93 5.83 -6.46 6.83
CA GLY A 93 5.66 -6.21 8.26
C GLY A 93 6.01 -7.43 9.11
N LYS A 94 5.53 -8.62 8.73
CA LYS A 94 5.89 -9.88 9.40
C LYS A 94 7.39 -10.19 9.28
N ASP A 95 7.93 -10.17 8.07
CA ASP A 95 9.32 -10.56 7.80
C ASP A 95 10.34 -9.64 8.46
N MET A 96 10.00 -8.37 8.60
CA MET A 96 10.89 -7.36 9.19
C MET A 96 10.58 -7.07 10.65
N ASP A 97 9.58 -7.71 11.26
CA ASP A 97 9.11 -7.42 12.62
C ASP A 97 8.71 -5.94 12.81
N VAL A 98 7.75 -5.50 11.98
CA VAL A 98 7.16 -4.15 12.00
C VAL A 98 5.65 -4.28 12.15
N SER A 99 5.07 -3.45 13.03
CA SER A 99 3.62 -3.43 13.23
C SER A 99 2.88 -3.00 11.97
N VAL A 100 1.75 -3.67 11.69
CA VAL A 100 0.92 -3.39 10.52
C VAL A 100 -0.51 -3.08 10.94
N VAL A 101 -1.05 -1.98 10.40
CA VAL A 101 -2.48 -1.69 10.40
C VAL A 101 -3.07 -2.23 9.10
N ASP A 102 -3.82 -3.33 9.18
CA ASP A 102 -4.53 -3.95 8.06
C ASP A 102 -5.83 -3.20 7.76
N LEU A 103 -5.68 -1.95 7.28
CA LEU A 103 -6.79 -1.10 6.88
C LEU A 103 -7.61 -1.72 5.73
N TYR A 104 -6.96 -2.50 4.87
CA TYR A 104 -7.62 -3.20 3.76
C TYR A 104 -8.74 -4.10 4.28
N ARG A 105 -8.41 -5.01 5.22
CA ARG A 105 -9.42 -5.87 5.86
C ARG A 105 -10.38 -5.09 6.74
N ALA A 106 -9.92 -4.07 7.46
CA ALA A 106 -10.78 -3.26 8.34
C ALA A 106 -11.92 -2.54 7.58
N LEU A 107 -11.69 -2.19 6.31
CA LEU A 107 -12.68 -1.57 5.43
C LEU A 107 -13.44 -2.58 4.54
N GLY A 108 -13.38 -3.87 4.85
CA GLY A 108 -14.14 -4.92 4.16
C GLY A 108 -13.50 -5.41 2.86
N GLY A 109 -12.21 -5.17 2.64
CA GLY A 109 -11.47 -5.74 1.52
C GLY A 109 -11.55 -7.26 1.49
N GLY A 110 -12.01 -7.81 0.37
CA GLY A 110 -12.37 -9.23 0.22
C GLY A 110 -11.16 -10.16 0.13
N PHE A 111 -11.17 -11.23 0.92
CA PHE A 111 -10.29 -12.39 0.72
C PHE A 111 -10.65 -13.10 -0.59
N SER A 112 -9.76 -13.10 -1.57
CA SER A 112 -9.73 -14.12 -2.63
C SER A 112 -8.63 -15.12 -2.29
N GLY A 113 -8.94 -16.01 -1.34
CA GLY A 113 -8.22 -17.26 -1.03
C GLY A 113 -6.69 -17.27 -1.03
N GLU A 114 -6.12 -17.27 0.18
CA GLU A 114 -4.99 -18.12 0.62
C GLU A 114 -5.04 -18.24 2.14
#